data_AF-A0A4U6AGT9-F1
#
_entry.id   AF-A0A4U6AGT9-F1
#
_cell.length_a   1.000
_cell.length_b   1.000
_cell.length_c   1.000
_cell.angle_alpha   90.00
_cell.angle_beta   90.00
_cell.angle_gamma   90.00
#
_symmetry.space_group_name_H-M   'P 1'
#
loop_
_entity.id
_entity.type
_entity.pdbx_description
1 polymer ?
#
loop_
_entity_poly.entity_id
_entity_poly.type
_entity_poly.pdbx_seq_one_letter_code
_entity_poly.pdbx_strand_id
1 'polypeptide(L)'
;MSALMIFDRVPVGSTICWTDGKPRPPENHIRALAGWKRDNAEGRLVRKRSHSVMGQSLVPASFKVATDGIDDLGAVIGPDFRTFPVDSTFHFMIVDRPAVGSFRIFDGAGADAELLHLASSREHADVWVKNCGFAVTTIVEVTADEIAADRIEGRAA
;
A
#
# COMPACT_ATOMS: atom_id res chain seq x y z
N MET A 1 11.49 -9.22 2.07
CA MET A 1 11.97 -7.83 2.01
C MET A 1 11.73 -7.13 3.34
N SER A 2 12.51 -6.09 3.68
CA SER A 2 12.27 -5.26 4.88
C SER A 2 11.32 -4.10 4.59
N ALA A 3 10.80 -3.46 5.64
CA ALA A 3 9.95 -2.26 5.52
C ALA A 3 10.65 -1.11 4.80
N LEU A 4 11.93 -0.86 5.08
CA LEU A 4 12.73 0.14 4.37
C LEU A 4 12.77 -0.12 2.85
N MET A 5 12.97 -1.38 2.42
CA MET A 5 12.97 -1.71 1.00
C MET A 5 11.60 -1.47 0.33
N ILE A 6 10.50 -1.71 1.05
CA ILE A 6 9.15 -1.37 0.56
C ILE A 6 9.04 0.15 0.39
N PHE A 7 9.47 0.91 1.38
CA PHE A 7 9.42 2.36 1.35
C PHE A 7 10.29 2.96 0.24
N ASP A 8 11.49 2.44 -0.02
CA ASP A 8 12.39 3.02 -1.02
C ASP A 8 12.01 2.62 -2.45
N ARG A 9 11.66 1.34 -2.68
CA ARG A 9 11.61 0.79 -4.04
C ARG A 9 10.20 0.60 -4.56
N VAL A 10 9.29 0.11 -3.73
CA VAL A 10 8.00 -0.39 -4.20
C VAL A 10 7.06 0.76 -4.57
N PRO A 11 6.56 0.86 -5.81
CA PRO A 11 5.75 1.98 -6.21
C PRO A 11 4.37 1.94 -5.54
N VAL A 12 3.82 3.12 -5.24
CA VAL A 12 2.46 3.24 -4.70
C VAL A 12 1.47 2.60 -5.66
N GLY A 13 0.43 1.95 -5.13
CA GLY A 13 -0.52 1.13 -5.86
C GLY A 13 -0.12 -0.34 -6.00
N SER A 14 1.10 -0.73 -5.65
CA SER A 14 1.50 -2.14 -5.58
C SER A 14 0.77 -2.86 -4.45
N THR A 15 0.50 -4.14 -4.63
CA THR A 15 -0.03 -4.99 -3.57
C THR A 15 1.12 -5.73 -2.92
N ILE A 16 1.17 -5.67 -1.59
CA ILE A 16 2.18 -6.33 -0.77
C ILE A 16 1.52 -7.19 0.29
N CYS A 17 2.15 -8.30 0.63
CA CYS A 17 1.80 -9.06 1.84
C CYS A 17 2.87 -8.86 2.92
N TRP A 18 2.44 -9.02 4.17
CA TRP A 18 3.31 -8.95 5.34
C TRP A 18 3.06 -10.14 6.27
N THR A 19 4.08 -10.52 7.02
CA THR A 19 4.00 -11.57 8.04
C THR A 19 4.90 -11.24 9.24
N ASP A 20 4.45 -11.58 10.43
CA ASP A 20 5.25 -11.55 11.67
C ASP A 20 5.99 -12.88 11.92
N GLY A 21 5.87 -13.85 11.01
CA GLY A 21 6.51 -15.16 11.09
C GLY A 21 5.91 -16.12 12.12
N LYS A 22 4.87 -15.72 12.85
CA LYS A 22 4.26 -16.57 13.87
C LYS A 22 3.40 -17.67 13.22
N PRO A 23 3.34 -18.88 13.80
CA PRO A 23 2.48 -19.94 13.29
C PRO A 23 1.00 -19.54 13.45
N ARG A 24 0.18 -19.99 12.49
CA ARG A 24 -1.26 -19.73 12.49
C ARG A 24 -1.93 -20.39 13.72
N PRO A 25 -2.70 -19.64 14.53
CA PRO A 25 -3.46 -20.20 15.64
C PRO A 25 -4.58 -21.15 15.17
N PRO A 26 -4.98 -22.12 16.00
CA PRO A 26 -6.18 -22.93 15.77
C PRO A 26 -7.46 -22.11 15.58
N GLU A 27 -8.41 -22.64 14.81
CA GLU A 27 -9.64 -21.92 14.42
C GLU A 27 -10.55 -21.54 15.60
N ASN A 28 -10.53 -22.33 16.68
CA ASN A 28 -11.30 -22.07 17.89
C ASN A 28 -10.73 -20.92 18.75
N HIS A 29 -9.50 -20.45 18.50
CA HIS A 29 -8.89 -19.33 19.20
C HIS A 29 -9.18 -18.00 18.50
N ILE A 30 -10.46 -17.65 18.38
CA ILE A 30 -10.99 -16.55 17.55
C ILE A 30 -10.18 -15.25 17.70
N ARG A 31 -9.91 -14.80 18.93
CA ARG A 31 -9.16 -13.55 19.17
C ARG A 31 -7.70 -13.63 18.71
N ALA A 32 -7.04 -14.74 19.00
CA ALA A 32 -5.65 -14.95 18.58
C ALA A 32 -5.55 -15.07 17.05
N LEU A 33 -6.50 -15.78 16.43
CA LEU A 33 -6.57 -15.91 14.99
C LEU A 33 -6.83 -14.56 14.31
N ALA A 34 -7.73 -13.74 14.84
CA ALA A 34 -7.99 -12.39 14.30
C ALA A 34 -6.73 -11.50 14.36
N GLY A 35 -6.00 -11.52 15.47
CA GLY A 35 -4.72 -10.82 15.60
C GLY A 35 -3.68 -11.34 14.60
N TRP A 36 -3.56 -12.67 14.49
CA TRP A 36 -2.66 -13.30 13.53
C TRP A 36 -2.99 -12.91 12.08
N LYS A 37 -4.26 -12.92 11.68
CA LYS A 37 -4.69 -12.51 10.33
C LYS A 37 -4.34 -11.06 10.03
N ARG A 38 -4.55 -10.15 11.00
CA ARG A 38 -4.16 -8.75 10.86
C ARG A 38 -2.65 -8.60 10.63
N ASP A 39 -1.84 -9.42 11.30
CA ASP A 39 -0.37 -9.44 11.20
C ASP A 39 0.18 -10.32 10.05
N ASN A 40 -0.70 -11.06 9.36
CA ASN A 40 -0.37 -11.97 8.27
C ASN A 40 -1.37 -11.77 7.13
N ALA A 41 -1.30 -10.62 6.49
CA ALA A 41 -2.28 -10.14 5.52
C ALA A 41 -1.63 -9.51 4.29
N GLU A 42 -2.47 -9.14 3.34
CA GLU A 42 -2.13 -8.48 2.10
C GLU A 42 -2.90 -7.16 1.96
N GLY A 43 -2.31 -6.20 1.27
CA GLY A 43 -2.92 -4.90 1.04
C GLY A 43 -2.18 -4.08 0.01
N ARG A 44 -2.90 -3.13 -0.57
CA ARG A 44 -2.36 -2.18 -1.54
C ARG A 44 -1.63 -1.07 -0.82
N LEU A 45 -0.40 -0.80 -1.22
CA LEU A 45 0.37 0.36 -0.79
C LEU A 45 -0.32 1.63 -1.29
N VAL A 46 -0.87 2.45 -0.39
CA VAL A 46 -1.64 3.64 -0.75
C VAL A 46 -0.91 4.94 -0.47
N ARG A 47 0.08 4.96 0.43
CA ARG A 47 0.81 6.19 0.79
C ARG A 47 2.22 5.89 1.25
N LYS A 48 3.15 6.79 0.97
CA LYS A 48 4.47 6.85 1.60
C LYS A 48 4.64 8.22 2.24
N ARG A 49 5.21 8.27 3.44
CA ARG A 49 5.50 9.52 4.14
C ARG A 49 6.97 9.52 4.56
N SER A 50 7.71 10.50 4.07
CA SER A 50 9.09 10.72 4.49
C SER A 50 9.18 11.06 5.98
N HIS A 51 10.36 10.90 6.55
CA HIS A 51 10.60 11.33 7.93
C HIS A 51 10.23 12.81 8.08
N SER A 52 9.70 13.16 9.26
CA SER A 52 9.31 14.54 9.56
C SER A 52 9.62 14.85 11.01
N VAL A 53 9.79 16.13 11.33
CA VAL A 53 10.00 16.58 12.71
C VAL A 53 8.67 17.12 13.23
N MET A 54 8.22 16.60 14.36
CA MET A 54 7.02 17.08 15.04
C MET A 54 7.40 17.55 16.45
N GLY A 55 7.50 18.87 16.61
CA GLY A 55 8.05 19.47 17.82
C GLY A 55 9.52 19.07 18.01
N GLN A 56 9.81 18.34 19.08
CA GLN A 56 11.15 17.80 19.38
C GLN A 56 11.33 16.34 18.97
N SER A 57 10.29 15.69 18.44
CA SER A 57 10.32 14.27 18.09
C SER A 57 10.57 14.07 16.59
N LEU A 58 11.48 13.14 16.26
CA LEU A 58 11.63 12.63 14.90
C LEU A 58 10.53 11.59 14.65
N VAL A 59 9.68 11.85 13.66
CA VAL A 59 8.71 10.87 13.16
C VAL A 59 9.42 10.09 12.04
N PRO A 60 9.61 8.77 12.18
CA PRO A 60 10.27 7.97 11.15
C PRO A 60 9.45 7.98 9.86
N ALA A 61 10.14 7.72 8.75
CA ALA A 61 9.45 7.45 7.49
C ALA A 61 8.50 6.25 7.66
N SER A 62 7.39 6.26 6.95
CA SER A 62 6.40 5.20 7.03
C SER A 62 5.64 5.05 5.72
N PHE A 63 4.96 3.92 5.57
CA PHE A 63 4.03 3.70 4.47
C PHE A 63 2.71 3.13 4.96
N LYS A 64 1.64 3.44 4.24
CA LYS A 64 0.27 3.03 4.54
C LYS A 64 -0.19 2.02 3.51
N VAL A 65 -0.79 0.93 3.98
CA VAL A 65 -1.47 -0.07 3.15
C VAL A 65 -2.96 -0.08 3.45
N ALA A 66 -3.76 -0.45 2.45
CA ALA A 66 -5.20 -0.68 2.55
C ALA A 66 -5.50 -2.12 2.13
N THR A 67 -6.22 -2.88 2.97
CA THR A 67 -6.72 -4.21 2.58
C THR A 67 -7.85 -4.08 1.56
N ASP A 68 -8.28 -5.20 0.98
CA ASP A 68 -9.44 -5.26 0.08
C ASP A 68 -10.77 -4.95 0.78
N GLY A 69 -10.78 -4.98 2.11
CA GLY A 69 -11.96 -4.72 2.92
C GLY A 69 -13.00 -5.84 2.84
N ILE A 70 -12.54 -7.07 2.58
CA ILE A 70 -13.37 -8.27 2.53
C ILE A 70 -13.09 -9.09 3.80
N ASP A 71 -14.15 -9.45 4.52
CA ASP A 71 -14.03 -10.29 5.71
C ASP A 71 -13.88 -11.78 5.36
N ASP A 72 -13.69 -12.61 6.39
CA ASP A 72 -13.54 -14.07 6.24
C ASP A 72 -14.78 -14.76 5.64
N LEU A 73 -15.94 -14.10 5.64
CA LEU A 73 -17.20 -14.59 5.08
C LEU A 73 -17.43 -14.07 3.65
N GLY A 74 -16.51 -13.26 3.10
CA GLY A 74 -16.64 -12.64 1.79
C GLY A 74 -17.49 -11.37 1.78
N ALA A 75 -17.88 -10.84 2.94
CA ALA A 75 -18.66 -9.61 3.03
C ALA A 75 -17.75 -8.37 2.88
N VAL A 76 -18.22 -7.39 2.12
CA VAL A 76 -17.53 -6.10 1.96
C VAL A 76 -17.78 -5.25 3.21
N ILE A 77 -16.75 -5.09 4.03
CA ILE A 77 -16.77 -4.28 5.26
C ILE A 77 -15.99 -2.96 5.13
N GLY A 78 -15.26 -2.78 4.02
CA GLY A 78 -14.43 -1.62 3.75
C GLY A 78 -12.97 -1.83 4.18
N PRO A 79 -12.03 -1.10 3.57
CA PRO A 79 -10.60 -1.36 3.73
C PRO A 79 -10.12 -1.08 5.15
N ASP A 80 -9.36 -2.02 5.70
CA ASP A 80 -8.56 -1.77 6.90
C ASP A 80 -7.25 -1.11 6.48
N PHE A 81 -6.95 0.02 7.13
CA PHE A 81 -5.69 0.71 6.91
C PHE A 81 -4.66 0.34 7.96
N ARG A 82 -3.42 0.14 7.51
CA ARG A 82 -2.28 -0.11 8.39
C ARG A 82 -1.09 0.73 7.95
N THR A 83 -0.42 1.34 8.92
CA THR A 83 0.81 2.10 8.70
C THR A 83 1.99 1.36 9.30
N PHE A 84 3.04 1.19 8.51
CA PHE A 84 4.30 0.59 8.94
C PHE A 84 5.40 1.65 8.92
N PRO A 85 6.15 1.83 10.03
CA PRO A 85 7.38 2.59 9.99
C PRO A 85 8.46 1.80 9.23
N VAL A 86 9.46 2.49 8.68
CA VAL A 86 10.53 1.86 7.88
C VAL A 86 11.43 0.90 8.67
N ASP A 87 11.43 1.01 10.00
CA ASP A 87 12.14 0.13 10.94
C ASP A 87 11.27 -1.06 11.42
N SER A 88 10.09 -1.26 10.83
CA SER A 88 9.21 -2.37 11.16
C SER A 88 9.89 -3.73 10.93
N THR A 89 9.69 -4.64 11.88
CA THR A 89 10.29 -5.99 11.89
C THR A 89 9.50 -7.01 11.08
N PHE A 90 8.38 -6.63 10.48
CA PHE A 90 7.62 -7.51 9.60
C PHE A 90 8.41 -7.88 8.36
N HIS A 91 8.14 -9.07 7.82
CA HIS A 91 8.66 -9.49 6.53
C HIS A 91 7.64 -9.20 5.45
N PHE A 92 8.08 -8.59 4.36
CA PHE A 92 7.23 -8.18 3.26
C PHE A 92 7.58 -8.92 1.96
N MET A 93 6.58 -9.12 1.12
CA MET A 93 6.71 -9.59 -0.26
C MET A 93 5.79 -8.78 -1.16
N ILE A 94 6.25 -8.53 -2.39
CA ILE A 94 5.46 -7.86 -3.42
C ILE A 94 4.64 -8.92 -4.12
N VAL A 95 3.32 -8.77 -4.07
CA VAL A 95 2.36 -9.69 -4.70
C VAL A 95 2.08 -9.25 -6.12
N ASP A 96 1.82 -7.96 -6.31
CA ASP A 96 1.51 -7.40 -7.62
C ASP A 96 1.96 -5.93 -7.72
N ARG A 97 2.16 -5.46 -8.95
CA ARG A 97 2.51 -4.07 -9.25
C ARG A 97 1.46 -3.46 -10.17
N PRO A 98 1.22 -2.14 -10.09
CA PRO A 98 0.34 -1.47 -11.03
C PRO A 98 0.79 -1.73 -12.46
N ALA A 99 -0.17 -2.04 -13.33
CA ALA A 99 0.10 -2.26 -14.74
C ALA A 99 0.63 -0.98 -15.39
N VAL A 100 1.61 -1.10 -16.27
CA VAL A 100 2.04 0.03 -17.12
C VAL A 100 0.85 0.50 -17.96
N GLY A 101 0.66 1.83 -18.04
CA GLY A 101 -0.49 2.46 -18.69
C GLY A 101 -1.75 2.52 -17.81
N SER A 102 -1.72 2.01 -16.57
CA SER A 102 -2.74 2.30 -15.57
C SER A 102 -2.55 3.71 -14.99
N PHE A 103 -3.57 4.22 -14.29
CA PHE A 103 -3.61 5.59 -13.77
C PHE A 103 -3.91 5.58 -12.27
N ARG A 104 -3.00 6.14 -11.49
CA ARG A 104 -3.17 6.39 -10.06
C ARG A 104 -3.89 7.70 -9.86
N ILE A 105 -4.84 7.72 -8.94
CA ILE A 105 -5.60 8.90 -8.57
C ILE A 105 -5.34 9.19 -7.10
N PHE A 106 -4.77 10.34 -6.80
CA PHE A 106 -4.38 10.76 -5.46
C PHE A 106 -5.32 11.85 -4.91
N ASP A 107 -5.36 11.99 -3.59
CA ASP A 107 -6.13 13.02 -2.85
C ASP A 107 -5.55 14.44 -2.92
N GLY A 108 -4.39 14.59 -3.56
CA GLY A 108 -3.70 15.85 -3.69
C GLY A 108 -2.44 15.73 -4.52
N ALA A 109 -1.69 16.82 -4.59
CA ALA A 109 -0.34 16.84 -5.15
C ALA A 109 0.67 16.70 -4.02
N GLY A 110 1.73 15.92 -4.22
CA GLY A 110 2.81 15.78 -3.25
C GLY A 110 3.37 14.37 -3.17
N ALA A 111 4.56 14.24 -2.61
CA ALA A 111 5.21 12.95 -2.43
C ALA A 111 4.51 12.07 -1.38
N ASP A 112 3.72 12.67 -0.49
CA ASP A 112 2.95 11.98 0.54
C ASP A 112 1.45 11.93 0.27
N ALA A 113 0.99 12.22 -0.95
CA ALA A 113 -0.42 12.10 -1.31
C ALA A 113 -0.91 10.64 -1.18
N GLU A 114 -2.16 10.46 -0.77
CA GLU A 114 -2.76 9.14 -0.60
C GLU A 114 -3.47 8.69 -1.88
N LEU A 115 -3.17 7.47 -2.31
CA LEU A 115 -3.84 6.82 -3.43
C LEU A 115 -5.29 6.53 -3.07
N LEU A 116 -6.20 7.15 -3.80
CA LEU A 116 -7.64 6.94 -3.67
C LEU A 116 -8.14 5.83 -4.59
N HIS A 117 -7.61 5.73 -5.80
CA HIS A 117 -8.03 4.75 -6.79
C HIS A 117 -6.94 4.42 -7.80
N LEU A 118 -6.97 3.20 -8.32
CA LEU A 118 -6.14 2.75 -9.44
C LEU A 118 -7.04 2.40 -10.62
N ALA A 119 -7.03 3.24 -11.65
CA ALA A 119 -7.80 3.07 -12.87
C ALA A 119 -6.99 2.34 -13.95
N SER A 120 -7.65 1.50 -14.72
CA SER A 120 -7.05 0.73 -15.82
C SER A 120 -6.81 1.53 -17.10
N SER A 121 -7.46 2.68 -17.27
CA SER A 121 -7.30 3.57 -18.42
C SER A 121 -7.55 5.02 -18.04
N ARG A 122 -7.21 5.94 -18.95
CA ARG A 122 -7.42 7.37 -18.75
C ARG A 122 -8.90 7.72 -18.61
N GLU A 123 -9.74 7.12 -19.45
CA GLU A 123 -11.19 7.34 -19.45
C GLU A 123 -11.80 6.84 -18.13
N HIS A 124 -11.35 5.68 -17.62
CA HIS A 124 -11.77 5.19 -16.31
C HIS A 124 -11.35 6.17 -15.19
N ALA A 125 -10.13 6.71 -15.25
CA ALA A 125 -9.68 7.69 -14.26
C ALA A 125 -10.53 8.96 -14.28
N ASP A 126 -10.81 9.51 -15.46
CA ASP A 126 -11.61 10.71 -15.63
C ASP A 126 -13.06 10.52 -15.16
N VAL A 127 -13.65 9.34 -15.42
CA VAL A 127 -14.99 8.98 -14.90
C VAL A 127 -14.97 8.90 -13.38
N TRP A 128 -13.94 8.28 -12.80
CA TRP A 128 -13.83 8.15 -11.34
C TRP A 128 -13.72 9.52 -10.67
N VAL A 129 -12.83 10.40 -11.16
CA VAL A 129 -12.64 11.75 -10.59
C VAL A 129 -13.92 12.57 -10.60
N LYS A 130 -14.71 12.50 -11.68
CA LYS A 130 -16.00 13.21 -11.76
C LYS A 130 -17.02 12.78 -10.69
N ASN A 131 -16.93 11.55 -10.22
CA ASN A 131 -17.93 10.96 -9.30
C ASN A 131 -17.41 10.80 -7.86
N CYS A 132 -16.12 10.97 -7.61
CA CYS A 132 -15.51 10.64 -6.32
C CYS A 132 -15.84 11.61 -5.17
N GLY A 133 -16.26 12.84 -5.48
CA GLY A 133 -16.59 13.87 -4.47
C GLY A 133 -15.39 14.53 -3.79
N PHE A 134 -14.15 14.19 -4.17
CA PHE A 134 -12.94 14.86 -3.66
C PHE A 134 -12.75 16.21 -4.34
N ALA A 135 -12.48 17.26 -3.55
CA ALA A 135 -12.30 18.63 -4.06
C ALA A 135 -11.02 18.80 -4.89
N VAL A 136 -9.97 18.06 -4.54
CA VAL A 136 -8.69 18.06 -5.23
C VAL A 136 -8.32 16.61 -5.51
N THR A 137 -7.91 16.34 -6.74
CA THR A 137 -7.35 15.04 -7.12
C THR A 137 -6.21 15.25 -8.10
N THR A 138 -5.24 14.32 -8.09
CA THR A 138 -4.14 14.29 -9.06
C THR A 138 -4.10 12.94 -9.74
N ILE A 139 -4.15 12.94 -11.09
CA ILE A 139 -4.02 11.73 -11.90
C ILE A 139 -2.57 11.59 -12.36
N VAL A 140 -1.98 10.41 -12.15
CA VAL A 140 -0.61 10.08 -12.56
C VAL A 140 -0.61 8.74 -13.29
N GLU A 141 -0.06 8.71 -14.51
CA GLU A 141 0.12 7.47 -15.28
C GLU A 141 1.27 6.63 -14.71
N VAL A 142 1.07 5.31 -14.69
CA VAL A 142 2.12 4.32 -14.38
C VAL A 142 2.94 4.07 -15.63
N THR A 143 4.17 4.57 -15.66
CA THR A 143 5.05 4.46 -16.83
C THR A 143 5.96 3.23 -16.77
N ALA A 144 6.43 2.76 -17.93
CA ALA A 144 7.34 1.63 -18.02
C ALA A 144 8.68 1.90 -17.30
N ASP A 145 9.19 3.13 -17.39
CA ASP A 145 10.46 3.52 -16.78
C ASP A 145 10.40 3.47 -15.25
N GLU A 146 9.26 3.87 -14.66
CA GLU A 146 9.02 3.77 -13.22
C GLU A 146 9.07 2.32 -12.73
N ILE A 147 8.45 1.38 -13.47
CA ILE A 147 8.42 -0.03 -13.12
C ILE A 147 9.78 -0.71 -13.39
N ALA A 148 10.48 -0.31 -14.45
CA ALA A 148 11.79 -0.86 -14.82
C ALA A 148 12.90 -0.42 -13.86
N ALA A 149 12.90 0.83 -13.41
CA ALA A 149 13.85 1.36 -12.42
C ALA A 149 13.83 0.55 -11.13
N ASP A 150 12.63 0.14 -10.69
CA ASP A 150 12.51 -0.74 -9.53
C ASP A 150 13.03 -2.18 -9.80
N ARG A 151 12.73 -2.76 -10.98
CA ARG A 151 13.06 -4.16 -11.27
C ARG A 151 14.57 -4.43 -11.44
N ILE A 152 15.34 -3.44 -11.88
CA ILE A 152 16.79 -3.59 -12.13
C ILE A 152 17.59 -3.65 -10.82
N GLU A 153 17.12 -3.01 -9.75
CA GLU A 153 17.79 -3.04 -8.44
C GLU A 153 17.47 -4.28 -7.58
N GLY A 154 16.59 -5.17 -8.07
CA GLY A 154 16.23 -6.45 -7.46
C GLY A 154 17.06 -7.66 -7.92
N ARG A 155 18.04 -7.47 -8.83
CA ARG A 155 18.95 -8.54 -9.32
C ARG A 155 20.35 -8.53 -8.71
N ALA A 156 20.59 -7.70 -7.70
CA ALA A 156 21.84 -7.68 -6.95
C ALA A 156 21.58 -8.03 -5.48
N ALA A 157 21.26 -9.29 -5.20
CA ALA A 157 21.44 -9.96 -3.91
C ALA A 157 21.43 -11.48 -4.12
#